data_AF-A0A2N3CQY9-F1
#
_entry.id   AF-A0A2N3CQY9-F1
#
_cell.length_a   1.000
_cell.length_b   1.000
_cell.length_c   1.000
_cell.angle_alpha   90.00
_cell.angle_beta   90.00
_cell.angle_gamma   90.00
#
_symmetry.space_group_name_H-M   'P 1'
#
loop_
_entity.id
_entity.type
_entity.pdbx_description
1 polymer ?
#
loop_
_entity_poly.entity_id
_entity_poly.type
_entity_poly.pdbx_seq_one_letter_code
_entity_poly.pdbx_strand_id
1 'polypeptide(L)'
;EVPDTRDALTRLPGVGRKTANVVLNCWFGQETFAVDTHIFRLGNRTGMAKGKTPEAVEAKLEKRVPQPFRLHSHHWMILHGRYVCKARTPECWRCKVADLCSFRKKVLEAPRGRAD
;
A
#
# COMPACT_ATOMS: atom_id res chain seq x y z
N GLU A 1 -2.02 -29.39 -1.94
CA GLU A 1 -2.77 -28.36 -1.19
C GLU A 1 -1.93 -27.09 -1.13
N VAL A 2 -2.55 -25.90 -1.14
CA VAL A 2 -1.82 -24.62 -1.02
C VAL A 2 -1.64 -24.30 0.47
N PRO A 3 -0.41 -24.07 0.97
CA PRO A 3 -0.20 -23.75 2.38
C PRO A 3 -0.84 -22.43 2.79
N ASP A 4 -1.35 -22.35 4.02
CA ASP A 4 -2.05 -21.20 4.60
C ASP A 4 -1.20 -20.38 5.59
N THR A 5 0.11 -20.67 5.65
CA THR A 5 1.08 -19.92 6.46
C THR A 5 2.15 -19.28 5.60
N ARG A 6 2.57 -18.07 5.99
CA ARG A 6 3.62 -17.31 5.28
C ARG A 6 4.90 -18.12 5.15
N ASP A 7 5.35 -18.72 6.24
CA ASP A 7 6.63 -19.43 6.29
C ASP A 7 6.62 -20.65 5.35
N ALA A 8 5.51 -21.39 5.28
CA ALA A 8 5.37 -22.50 4.33
C ALA A 8 5.31 -22.00 2.88
N LEU A 9 4.55 -20.94 2.59
CA LEU A 9 4.48 -20.33 1.26
C LEU A 9 5.85 -19.86 0.79
N THR A 10 6.64 -19.20 1.65
CA THR A 10 7.98 -18.69 1.27
C THR A 10 9.04 -19.78 1.02
N ARG A 11 8.77 -21.04 1.39
CA ARG A 11 9.65 -22.17 1.02
C ARG A 11 9.46 -22.64 -0.41
N LEU A 12 8.37 -22.22 -1.07
CA LEU A 12 8.10 -22.59 -2.45
C LEU A 12 9.04 -21.82 -3.41
N PRO A 13 9.65 -22.49 -4.40
CA PRO A 13 10.51 -21.82 -5.39
C PRO A 13 9.80 -20.64 -6.06
N GLY A 14 10.43 -19.46 -6.04
CA GLY A 14 9.89 -18.23 -6.63
C GLY A 14 8.88 -17.46 -5.76
N VAL A 15 8.52 -17.96 -4.58
CA VAL A 15 7.58 -17.28 -3.66
C VAL A 15 8.36 -16.48 -2.62
N GLY A 16 8.48 -15.17 -2.85
CA GLY A 16 8.96 -14.23 -1.85
C GLY A 16 7.87 -13.82 -0.85
N ARG A 17 8.27 -13.10 0.21
CA ARG A 17 7.38 -12.58 1.27
C ARG A 17 6.16 -11.84 0.73
N LYS A 18 6.36 -10.97 -0.26
CA LYS A 18 5.28 -10.22 -0.93
C LYS A 18 4.24 -11.17 -1.53
N THR A 19 4.69 -12.15 -2.31
CA THR A 19 3.82 -13.12 -2.99
C THR A 19 3.04 -13.94 -1.96
N ALA A 20 3.70 -14.40 -0.89
CA ALA A 20 3.04 -15.10 0.21
C ALA A 20 1.92 -14.26 0.84
N ASN A 21 2.19 -13.00 1.19
CA ASN A 21 1.17 -12.11 1.76
C ASN A 21 -0.01 -11.85 0.81
N VAL A 22 0.20 -11.79 -0.51
CA VAL A 22 -0.91 -11.66 -1.46
C VAL A 22 -1.81 -12.89 -1.42
N VAL A 23 -1.23 -14.09 -1.40
CA VAL A 23 -2.00 -15.35 -1.30
C VAL A 23 -2.78 -15.39 0.00
N LEU A 24 -2.15 -15.09 1.13
CA LEU A 24 -2.80 -15.07 2.44
C LEU A 24 -3.96 -14.08 2.51
N ASN A 25 -3.79 -12.88 1.94
CA ASN A 25 -4.86 -11.88 1.92
C ASN A 25 -6.02 -12.24 0.99
N CYS A 26 -5.73 -12.55 -0.27
CA CYS A 26 -6.75 -12.71 -1.30
C CYS A 26 -7.43 -14.08 -1.27
N TRP A 27 -6.70 -15.14 -0.94
CA TRP A 27 -7.23 -16.51 -0.95
C TRP A 27 -7.73 -16.95 0.42
N PHE A 28 -6.96 -16.67 1.48
CA PHE A 28 -7.28 -17.10 2.84
C PHE A 28 -7.96 -16.03 3.69
N GLY A 29 -8.14 -14.81 3.18
CA GLY A 29 -8.81 -13.73 3.91
C GLY A 29 -8.03 -13.20 5.11
N GLN A 30 -6.72 -13.42 5.16
CA GLN A 30 -5.88 -12.95 6.27
C GLN A 30 -5.55 -11.44 6.13
N GLU A 31 -5.48 -10.74 7.26
CA GLU A 31 -5.26 -9.28 7.33
C GLU A 31 -3.80 -8.85 7.03
N THR A 32 -3.14 -9.47 6.04
CA THR A 32 -1.74 -9.21 5.71
C THR A 32 -1.56 -8.05 4.73
N PHE A 33 -0.49 -7.26 4.89
CA PHE A 33 -0.14 -6.17 3.97
C PHE A 33 1.03 -6.56 3.06
N ALA A 34 0.78 -6.89 1.80
CA ALA A 34 1.85 -7.10 0.83
C ALA A 34 2.43 -5.75 0.35
N VAL A 35 3.49 -5.25 1.01
CA VAL A 35 4.06 -3.93 0.68
C VAL A 35 4.81 -3.98 -0.66
N ASP A 36 4.22 -3.38 -1.70
CA ASP A 36 4.85 -3.15 -3.00
C ASP A 36 5.37 -1.71 -3.14
N THR A 37 5.81 -1.33 -4.35
CA THR A 37 6.33 0.02 -4.60
C THR A 37 5.27 1.12 -4.47
N HIS A 38 3.98 0.80 -4.61
CA HIS A 38 2.88 1.74 -4.45
C HIS A 38 2.60 1.98 -2.96
N ILE A 39 2.42 0.91 -2.18
CA ILE A 39 2.19 0.99 -0.72
C ILE A 39 3.41 1.59 -0.03
N PHE A 40 4.62 1.16 -0.37
CA PHE A 40 5.86 1.66 0.23
C PHE A 40 5.99 3.17 0.06
N ARG A 41 5.74 3.68 -1.15
CA ARG A 41 5.75 5.11 -1.44
C ARG A 41 4.61 5.84 -0.70
N LEU A 42 3.40 5.29 -0.73
CA LEU A 42 2.23 5.90 -0.12
C LEU A 42 2.40 6.02 1.40
N GLY A 43 2.81 4.94 2.08
CA GLY A 43 3.04 4.92 3.53
C GLY A 43 4.10 5.91 3.98
N ASN A 44 5.19 6.04 3.21
CA ASN A 44 6.24 7.02 3.49
C ASN A 44 5.80 8.47 3.22
N ARG A 45 5.12 8.74 2.10
CA ARG A 45 4.67 10.10 1.74
C ARG A 45 3.60 10.62 2.68
N THR A 46 2.57 9.82 2.95
CA THR A 46 1.45 10.22 3.82
C THR A 46 1.88 10.38 5.27
N GLY A 47 2.92 9.67 5.70
CA GLY A 47 3.31 9.57 7.10
C GLY A 47 2.64 8.42 7.85
N MET A 48 1.76 7.68 7.17
CA MET A 48 1.00 6.56 7.74
C MET A 48 1.89 5.40 8.16
N ALA A 49 2.98 5.13 7.44
CA ALA A 49 3.91 4.05 7.77
C ALA A 49 5.31 4.38 7.21
N LYS A 50 6.00 5.34 7.83
CA LYS A 50 7.37 5.69 7.41
C LYS A 50 8.34 4.55 7.73
N GLY A 51 9.11 4.08 6.77
CA GLY A 51 10.04 2.97 6.94
C GLY A 51 11.06 2.92 5.82
N LYS A 52 12.28 2.47 6.13
CA LYS A 52 13.37 2.30 5.15
C LYS A 52 13.22 1.03 4.32
N THR A 53 12.52 0.02 4.83
CA THR A 53 12.30 -1.27 4.16
C THR A 53 10.81 -1.63 4.09
N PRO A 54 10.38 -2.47 3.14
CA PRO A 54 8.99 -2.93 3.04
C PRO A 54 8.47 -3.57 4.33
N GLU A 55 9.29 -4.35 5.02
CA GLU A 55 8.95 -5.04 6.28
C GLU A 55 8.67 -4.03 7.40
N ALA A 56 9.46 -2.96 7.46
CA ALA A 56 9.23 -1.88 8.43
C ALA A 56 7.95 -1.08 8.14
N VAL A 57 7.53 -1.00 6.88
CA VAL A 57 6.26 -0.40 6.49
C VAL A 57 5.10 -1.34 6.82
N GLU A 58 5.22 -2.63 6.49
CA GLU A 58 4.25 -3.70 6.77
C GLU A 58 3.90 -3.73 8.26
N ALA A 59 4.91 -3.89 9.13
CA ALA A 59 4.73 -3.95 10.57
C ALA A 59 4.08 -2.69 11.18
N LYS A 60 4.24 -1.52 10.53
CA LYS A 60 3.59 -0.28 10.95
C LYS A 60 2.14 -0.20 10.50
N LEU A 61 1.83 -0.71 9.30
CA LEU A 61 0.46 -0.76 8.79
C LEU A 61 -0.40 -1.73 9.61
N GLU A 62 0.11 -2.91 9.93
CA GLU A 62 -0.57 -3.89 10.80
C GLU A 62 -0.97 -3.27 12.16
N LYS A 63 -0.10 -2.43 12.73
CA LYS A 63 -0.35 -1.74 14.00
C LYS A 63 -1.29 -0.54 13.88
N ARG A 64 -1.23 0.20 12.77
CA ARG A 64 -1.94 1.49 12.62
C ARG A 64 -3.29 1.39 11.95
N VAL A 65 -3.51 0.40 11.09
CA VAL A 65 -4.80 0.21 10.44
C VAL A 65 -5.73 -0.49 11.42
N PRO A 66 -6.86 0.11 11.80
CA PRO A 66 -7.80 -0.52 12.71
C PRO A 66 -8.62 -1.59 11.98
N GLN A 67 -9.10 -2.59 12.71
CA GLN A 67 -10.19 -3.45 12.24
C GLN A 67 -11.49 -2.62 12.13
N PRO A 68 -12.43 -2.96 11.23
CA PRO A 68 -12.41 -4.09 10.29
C PRO A 68 -11.68 -3.79 8.97
N PHE A 69 -11.00 -2.65 8.86
CA PHE A 69 -10.52 -2.15 7.57
C PHE A 69 -9.27 -2.87 7.05
N ARG A 70 -8.56 -3.63 7.88
CA ARG A 70 -7.23 -4.19 7.54
C ARG A 70 -7.24 -5.06 6.29
N LEU A 71 -8.22 -5.95 6.16
CA LEU A 71 -8.34 -6.87 5.01
C LEU A 71 -8.33 -6.13 3.67
N HIS A 72 -9.14 -5.08 3.53
CA HIS A 72 -9.29 -4.35 2.27
C HIS A 72 -8.36 -3.13 2.14
N SER A 73 -7.79 -2.64 3.24
CA SER A 73 -6.86 -1.51 3.22
C SER A 73 -5.67 -1.76 2.31
N HIS A 74 -5.19 -3.00 2.24
CA HIS A 74 -4.15 -3.40 1.29
C HIS A 74 -4.49 -2.98 -0.15
N HIS A 75 -5.66 -3.39 -0.64
CA HIS A 75 -6.13 -3.06 -2.00
C HIS A 75 -6.35 -1.56 -2.19
N TRP A 76 -6.97 -0.88 -1.22
CA TRP A 76 -7.20 0.57 -1.31
C TRP A 76 -5.90 1.36 -1.42
N MET A 77 -4.89 0.97 -0.64
CA MET A 77 -3.58 1.61 -0.67
C MET A 77 -2.85 1.36 -2.00
N ILE A 78 -2.93 0.15 -2.57
CA ILE A 78 -2.38 -0.14 -3.91
C ILE A 78 -3.05 0.77 -4.96
N LEU A 79 -4.39 0.77 -5.01
CA LEU A 79 -5.15 1.53 -5.99
C LEU A 79 -4.87 3.04 -5.86
N HIS A 80 -4.85 3.55 -4.63
CA HIS A 80 -4.53 4.95 -4.38
C HIS A 80 -3.09 5.28 -4.80
N GLY A 81 -2.13 4.44 -4.46
CA GLY A 81 -0.74 4.62 -4.88
C GLY A 81 -0.57 4.56 -6.40
N ARG A 82 -1.31 3.69 -7.08
CA ARG A 82 -1.26 3.51 -8.54
C ARG A 82 -1.89 4.68 -9.30
N TYR A 83 -3.10 5.10 -8.89
CA TYR A 83 -3.91 6.02 -9.68
C TYR A 83 -3.84 7.48 -9.20
N VAL A 84 -3.57 7.73 -7.91
CA VAL A 84 -3.57 9.09 -7.34
C VAL A 84 -2.17 9.52 -6.89
N CYS A 85 -1.56 8.79 -5.96
CA CYS A 85 -0.24 9.11 -5.41
C CYS A 85 0.91 8.59 -6.31
N LYS A 86 0.88 8.95 -7.59
CA LYS A 86 1.82 8.52 -8.62
C LYS A 86 3.28 8.88 -8.28
N ALA A 87 4.22 8.09 -8.77
CA ALA A 87 5.64 8.20 -8.40
C ALA A 87 6.25 9.56 -8.79
N ARG A 88 6.04 9.99 -10.04
CA ARG A 88 6.59 11.25 -10.58
C ARG A 88 5.74 12.45 -10.15
N THR A 89 4.55 12.58 -10.73
CA THR A 89 3.63 13.70 -10.49
C THR A 89 2.38 13.18 -9.77
N PRO A 90 2.31 13.24 -8.43
CA PRO A 90 1.13 12.80 -7.69
C PRO A 90 -0.03 13.77 -7.93
N GLU A 91 -1.24 13.26 -8.02
CA GLU A 91 -2.44 14.06 -8.27
C GLU A 91 -3.07 14.50 -6.94
N CYS A 92 -2.30 15.25 -6.14
CA CYS A 92 -2.74 15.69 -4.81
C CYS A 92 -3.99 16.57 -4.87
N TRP A 93 -4.18 17.31 -5.96
CA TRP A 93 -5.36 18.14 -6.26
C TRP A 93 -6.70 17.38 -6.20
N ARG A 94 -6.72 16.06 -6.47
CA ARG A 94 -7.92 15.21 -6.30
C ARG A 94 -7.78 14.15 -5.21
N CYS A 95 -6.73 14.21 -4.40
CA CYS A 95 -6.52 13.29 -3.31
C CYS A 95 -7.41 13.69 -2.12
N LYS A 96 -8.31 12.78 -1.71
CA LYS A 96 -9.27 13.01 -0.61
C LYS A 96 -8.64 13.17 0.78
N VAL A 97 -7.35 12.89 0.92
CA VAL A 97 -6.59 12.96 2.18
C VAL A 97 -5.37 13.87 2.04
N ALA A 98 -5.40 14.80 1.08
CA ALA A 98 -4.27 15.70 0.82
C ALA A 98 -3.97 16.62 2.00
N ASP A 99 -5.00 17.07 2.71
CA ASP A 99 -4.97 17.87 3.93
C ASP A 99 -4.28 17.13 5.09
N LEU A 100 -4.53 15.82 5.23
CA LEU A 100 -3.92 14.98 6.27
C LEU A 100 -2.52 14.46 5.89
N CYS A 101 -2.14 14.57 4.63
CA CYS A 101 -0.91 13.96 4.10
C CYS A 101 0.34 14.75 4.49
N SER A 102 1.34 14.07 5.06
CA SER A 102 2.63 14.68 5.46
C SER A 102 3.58 15.00 4.28
N PHE A 103 3.19 14.72 3.03
CA PHE A 103 4.06 14.92 1.88
C PHE A 103 4.24 16.41 1.59
N ARG A 104 5.48 16.88 1.42
CA ARG A 104 5.77 18.31 1.20
C ARG A 104 5.58 18.76 -0.25
N LYS A 105 5.97 17.94 -1.23
CA LYS A 105 5.93 18.29 -2.66
C LYS A 105 4.58 17.97 -3.30
N LYS A 106 3.49 18.47 -2.71
CA LYS A 106 2.13 18.23 -3.23
C LYS A 106 1.90 19.01 -4.52
N VAL A 107 1.16 18.41 -5.45
CA VAL A 107 0.67 19.09 -6.67
C VAL A 107 -0.81 19.36 -6.46
N LEU A 108 -1.14 20.58 -6.01
CA LEU A 108 -2.50 20.97 -5.62
C LEU A 108 -3.31 21.56 -6.78
N GLU A 109 -2.65 21.86 -7.90
CA GLU A 109 -3.29 22.31 -9.12
C GLU A 109 -3.51 21.13 -10.08
N ALA A 110 -4.68 21.09 -10.70
CA ALA A 110 -4.95 20.15 -11.78
C ALA A 110 -4.12 20.51 -13.03
N PRO A 111 -3.64 19.52 -13.81
CA PRO A 111 -2.93 19.81 -15.06
C PRO A 111 -3.84 20.59 -16.02
N ARG A 112 -3.32 21.67 -16.60
CA ARG A 112 -4.03 22.43 -17.63
C ARG A 112 -4.11 21.55 -18.89
N GLY A 113 -5.32 21.11 -19.25
CA GLY A 113 -5.55 20.29 -20.43
C GLY A 113 -5.65 18.79 -20.14
N ARG A 114 -6.81 18.39 -19.62
CA ARG A 114 -7.65 17.30 -20.14
C ARG A 114 -9.06 17.64 -19.69
N ALA A 115 -9.76 18.41 -20.54
CA ALA A 115 -11.20 18.33 -20.56
C ALA A 115 -11.54 16.86 -20.91
N ASP A 116 -12.49 16.30 -20.17
CA ASP A 116 -13.04 14.97 -20.49
C ASP A 116 -13.52 14.91 -21.95
#